data_AF-A0A2G6FJ30-F1
#
_entry.id   AF-A0A2G6FJ30-F1
#
_cell.length_a   1.000
_cell.length_b   1.000
_cell.length_c   1.000
_cell.angle_alpha   90.00
_cell.angle_beta   90.00
_cell.angle_gamma   90.00
#
_symmetry.space_group_name_H-M   'P 1'
#
loop_
_entity.id
_entity.type
_entity.pdbx_description
1 polymer ?
#
loop_
_entity_poly.entity_id
_entity_poly.type
_entity_poly.pdbx_seq_one_letter_code
_entity_poly.pdbx_strand_id
1 'polypeptide(L)'
;DRLLAEGRKPPVAEPLLLGVTKASLSTESFISAASFQETTKVLTNAAVAGRVDELAGLKENVIMGRLISAGTGIAGNREEERK
;
A
#
# COMPACT_ATOMS: atom_id res chain seq x y z
N ASP A 1 3.48 7.94 20.69
CA ASP A 1 3.12 9.13 21.48
C ASP A 1 1.68 9.12 21.98
N ARG A 2 0.67 8.92 21.12
CA ARG A 2 -0.76 8.87 21.54
C ARG A 2 -1.04 7.88 22.69
N LEU A 3 -0.51 6.66 22.62
CA LEU A 3 -0.72 5.64 23.66
C LEU A 3 -0.06 5.99 25.01
N LEU A 4 1.08 6.69 24.99
CA LEU A 4 1.77 7.14 26.20
C LEU A 4 0.98 8.26 26.88
N ALA A 5 0.39 9.18 26.09
CA ALA A 5 -0.48 10.23 26.60
C ALA A 5 -1.78 9.69 27.24
N GLU A 6 -2.27 8.56 26.75
CA GLU A 6 -3.42 7.82 27.31
C GLU A 6 -3.03 6.91 28.50
N GLY A 7 -1.77 6.96 28.98
CA GLY A 7 -1.28 6.14 30.09
C GLY A 7 -1.14 4.64 29.76
N ARG A 8 -1.20 4.27 28.49
CA ARG A 8 -1.14 2.88 28.02
C ARG A 8 0.30 2.48 27.71
N LYS A 9 0.59 1.18 27.83
CA LYS A 9 1.89 0.62 27.47
C LYS A 9 2.07 0.62 25.94
N PRO A 10 3.14 1.22 25.40
CA PRO A 10 3.39 1.20 23.96
C PRO A 10 3.75 -0.22 23.47
N PRO A 11 3.44 -0.56 22.22
CA PRO A 11 3.85 -1.84 21.63
C PRO A 11 5.37 -1.90 21.49
N VAL A 12 5.93 -3.09 21.68
CA VAL A 12 7.35 -3.41 21.42
C VAL A 12 7.39 -4.34 20.22
N ALA A 13 8.30 -4.09 19.27
CA ALA A 13 8.48 -4.89 18.08
C ALA A 13 9.98 -5.04 17.75
N GLU A 14 10.32 -6.13 17.08
CA GLU A 14 11.68 -6.41 16.60
C GLU A 14 11.73 -6.34 15.06
N PRO A 15 12.78 -5.78 14.46
CA PRO A 15 12.92 -5.76 13.01
C PRO A 15 13.01 -7.17 12.41
N LEU A 16 12.24 -7.43 11.36
CA LEU A 16 12.28 -8.70 10.62
C LEU A 16 12.92 -8.51 9.25
N LEU A 17 13.96 -9.28 8.93
CA LEU A 17 14.58 -9.27 7.62
C LEU A 17 13.80 -10.17 6.64
N LEU A 18 13.38 -9.60 5.52
CA LEU A 18 12.65 -10.28 4.46
C LEU A 18 13.41 -10.20 3.14
N GLY A 19 13.37 -11.27 2.34
CA GLY A 19 13.87 -11.24 0.96
C GLY A 19 12.97 -10.38 0.07
N VAL A 20 13.54 -9.84 -1.02
CA VAL A 20 12.86 -8.89 -1.92
C VAL A 20 11.53 -9.41 -2.46
N THR A 21 11.44 -10.71 -2.76
CA THR A 21 10.19 -11.37 -3.21
C THR A 21 9.10 -11.31 -2.15
N LYS A 22 9.45 -11.68 -0.90
CA LYS A 22 8.49 -11.72 0.20
C LYS A 22 8.07 -10.31 0.62
N ALA A 23 9.01 -9.36 0.63
CA ALA A 23 8.72 -7.95 0.86
C ALA A 23 7.75 -7.39 -0.21
N SER A 24 7.98 -7.71 -1.48
CA SER A 24 7.14 -7.23 -2.59
C SER A 24 5.72 -7.80 -2.58
N LEU A 25 5.54 -9.04 -2.14
CA LEU A 25 4.21 -9.66 -1.98
C LEU A 25 3.47 -9.19 -0.72
N SER A 26 4.17 -8.56 0.22
CA SER A 26 3.60 -8.05 1.48
C SER A 26 3.18 -6.58 1.41
N THR A 27 3.16 -5.99 0.21
CA THR A 27 2.67 -4.62 0.00
C THR A 27 1.18 -4.49 0.35
N GLU A 28 0.78 -3.30 0.79
CA GLU A 28 -0.60 -3.03 1.15
C GLU A 28 -1.53 -3.07 -0.07
N SER A 29 -1.07 -2.63 -1.25
CA SER A 29 -1.87 -2.70 -2.46
C SER A 29 -1.94 -4.13 -3.00
N PHE A 30 -3.13 -4.72 -2.99
CA PHE A 30 -3.32 -6.05 -3.55
C PHE A 30 -3.26 -6.01 -5.09
N ILE A 31 -3.58 -4.88 -5.72
CA ILE A 31 -3.45 -4.69 -7.17
C ILE A 31 -1.97 -4.77 -7.57
N SER A 32 -1.10 -4.04 -6.85
CA SER A 32 0.35 -4.10 -7.07
C SER A 32 0.97 -5.44 -6.74
N ALA A 33 0.52 -6.09 -5.66
CA ALA A 33 1.00 -7.42 -5.30
C ALA A 33 0.62 -8.46 -6.37
N ALA A 34 -0.63 -8.44 -6.82
CA ALA A 34 -1.16 -9.38 -7.81
C ALA A 34 -0.51 -9.21 -9.20
N SER A 35 -0.06 -8.00 -9.54
CA SER A 35 0.65 -7.73 -10.79
C SER A 35 2.11 -8.18 -10.78
N PHE A 36 2.68 -8.51 -9.61
CA PHE A 36 4.05 -8.99 -9.51
C PHE A 36 4.12 -10.49 -9.76
N GLN A 37 3.40 -11.29 -8.97
CA GLN A 37 3.31 -12.75 -9.07
C GLN A 37 2.26 -13.31 -8.08
N GLU A 38 2.00 -14.62 -8.12
CA GLU A 38 1.01 -15.31 -7.27
C GLU A 38 -0.43 -14.74 -7.38
N THR A 39 -0.80 -14.21 -8.54
CA THR A 39 -2.04 -13.43 -8.80
C THR A 39 -3.31 -14.08 -8.21
N THR A 40 -3.55 -15.36 -8.47
CA THR A 40 -4.75 -16.08 -7.97
C THR A 40 -4.83 -16.06 -6.45
N LYS A 41 -3.70 -16.29 -5.77
CA LYS A 41 -3.63 -16.33 -4.31
C LYS A 41 -3.84 -14.95 -3.70
N VAL A 42 -3.21 -13.92 -4.29
CA VAL A 42 -3.35 -12.54 -3.84
C VAL A 42 -4.81 -12.07 -3.96
N LEU A 43 -5.45 -12.29 -5.12
CA LEU A 43 -6.84 -11.89 -5.34
C LEU A 43 -7.83 -12.65 -4.45
N THR A 44 -7.60 -13.96 -4.25
CA THR A 44 -8.46 -14.76 -3.34
C THR A 44 -8.39 -14.22 -1.92
N ASN A 45 -7.19 -13.95 -1.40
CA ASN A 45 -7.02 -13.42 -0.05
C ASN A 45 -7.63 -12.02 0.09
N ALA A 46 -7.46 -11.16 -0.91
CA ALA A 46 -8.06 -9.83 -0.92
C ALA A 46 -9.59 -9.89 -0.92
N ALA A 47 -10.18 -10.79 -1.71
CA ALA A 47 -11.63 -10.98 -1.77
C ALA A 47 -12.20 -11.51 -0.45
N VAL A 48 -11.56 -12.52 0.15
CA VAL A 48 -12.00 -13.09 1.45
C VAL A 48 -11.89 -12.05 2.58
N ALA A 49 -10.84 -11.23 2.57
CA ALA A 49 -10.64 -10.19 3.58
C ALA A 49 -11.40 -8.88 3.28
N GLY A 50 -12.11 -8.77 2.15
CA GLY A 50 -12.82 -7.56 1.75
C GLY A 50 -11.92 -6.33 1.61
N ARG A 51 -10.69 -6.51 1.11
CA ARG A 51 -9.71 -5.43 1.03
C ARG A 51 -10.10 -4.39 -0.02
N VAL A 52 -9.88 -3.12 0.30
CA VAL A 52 -9.99 -1.98 -0.61
C VAL A 52 -8.59 -1.48 -0.93
N ASP A 53 -8.34 -1.17 -2.19
CA ASP A 53 -7.08 -0.59 -2.66
C ASP A 53 -7.26 0.90 -2.89
N GLU A 54 -6.51 1.72 -2.16
CA GLU A 54 -6.62 3.18 -2.22
C GLU A 54 -5.86 3.79 -3.41
N LEU A 55 -5.19 2.97 -4.24
CA LEU A 55 -4.48 3.41 -5.46
C LEU A 55 -3.43 4.50 -5.22
N ALA A 56 -2.84 4.56 -4.03
CA ALA A 56 -1.91 5.62 -3.65
C ALA A 56 -0.51 5.47 -4.28
N GLY A 57 -0.15 4.26 -4.70
CA GLY A 57 1.19 3.93 -5.16
C GLY A 57 1.44 4.17 -6.65
N LEU A 58 2.67 3.86 -7.07
CA LEU A 58 3.12 4.05 -8.44
C LEU A 58 2.45 3.08 -9.41
N LYS A 59 2.45 1.78 -9.11
CA LYS A 59 2.01 0.74 -10.03
C LYS A 59 0.50 0.74 -10.22
N GLU A 60 -0.24 0.98 -9.15
CA GLU A 60 -1.68 1.10 -9.14
C GLU A 60 -2.13 2.21 -10.08
N ASN A 61 -1.50 3.39 -9.99
CA ASN A 61 -1.81 4.51 -10.88
C ASN A 61 -1.47 4.21 -12.34
N VAL A 62 -0.34 3.53 -12.61
CA VAL A 62 -0.01 3.09 -13.98
C VAL A 62 -1.07 2.13 -14.53
N ILE A 63 -1.50 1.13 -13.74
CA ILE A 63 -2.53 0.15 -14.15
C ILE A 63 -3.87 0.84 -14.43
N MET A 64 -4.23 1.84 -13.62
CA MET A 64 -5.47 2.59 -13.75
C MET A 64 -5.42 3.70 -14.82
N GLY A 65 -4.24 3.98 -15.40
CA GLY A 65 -4.05 5.05 -16.37
C GLY A 65 -4.09 6.47 -15.78
N ARG A 66 -3.83 6.62 -14.48
CA ARG A 66 -3.76 7.90 -13.77
C ARG A 66 -2.32 8.45 -13.79
N LEU A 67 -2.16 9.74 -13.51
CA LEU A 67 -0.85 10.29 -13.23
C LEU A 67 -0.22 9.58 -12.03
N ILE A 68 1.06 9.23 -12.16
CA ILE A 68 1.77 8.54 -11.10
C ILE A 68 2.08 9.46 -9.94
N SER A 69 2.13 8.92 -8.72
CA SER A 69 2.52 9.63 -7.49
C SER A 69 4.03 9.98 -7.42
N ALA A 70 4.61 10.43 -8.54
CA ALA A 70 6.01 10.79 -8.67
C ALA A 70 6.19 11.92 -9.71
N GLY A 71 7.27 12.70 -9.57
CA GLY A 71 7.60 13.77 -10.51
C GLY A 71 6.47 14.79 -10.64
N THR A 72 6.06 15.09 -11.88
CA THR A 72 5.00 16.05 -12.19
C THR A 72 3.62 15.63 -11.69
N GLY A 73 3.37 14.33 -11.47
CA GLY A 73 2.11 13.85 -10.94
C GLY A 73 1.87 14.22 -9.46
N ILE A 74 2.92 14.55 -8.70
CA ILE A 74 2.78 15.05 -7.32
C ILE A 74 2.10 16.44 -7.31
N ALA A 75 2.37 17.27 -8.31
CA ALA A 75 1.75 18.59 -8.42
C ALA A 75 0.26 18.49 -8.77
N GLY A 76 -0.11 17.56 -9.66
CA GLY A 76 -1.51 17.32 -10.06
C GLY A 76 -2.38 16.82 -8.90
N ASN A 77 -1.90 15.87 -8.10
CA ASN A 77 -2.67 15.34 -6.95
C ASN A 77 -2.91 16.41 -5.87
N ARG A 78 -1.95 17.31 -5.62
CA ARG A 78 -2.12 18.42 -4.66
C ARG A 78 -3.14 19.46 -5.12
N GLU A 79 -3.36 19.61 -6.42
CA GLU A 79 -4.39 20.50 -6.96
C GLU A 79 -5.79 19.87 -6.91
N GLU A 80 -5.90 18.55 -7.08
CA GLU A 80 -7.16 17.81 -6.83
C GLU A 80 -7.56 17.82 -5.35
N GLU A 81 -6.63 17.58 -4.42
CA GLU A 81 -6.90 17.61 -2.97
C GLU A 81 -7.27 19.01 -2.43
N ARG A 82 -6.94 20.07 -3.19
CA ARG A 82 -7.26 21.47 -2.83
C ARG A 82 -8.60 21.95 -3.37
N LYS A 83 -9.26 21.19 -4.25
CA LYS A 83 -10.59 21.50 -4.78
C LYS A 83 -11.68 20.80 -3.97
#